data_AF-A0A7X8ETN8-F1
#
_entry.id   AF-A0A7X8ETN8-F1
#
_cell.length_a   1.000
_cell.length_b   1.000
_cell.length_c   1.000
_cell.angle_alpha   90.00
_cell.angle_beta   90.00
_cell.angle_gamma   90.00
#
_symmetry.space_group_name_H-M   'P 1'
#
loop_
_entity.id
_entity.type
_entity.pdbx_description
1 polymer ?
#
loop_
_entity_poly.entity_id
_entity_poly.type
_entity_poly.pdbx_seq_one_letter_code
_entity_poly.pdbx_strand_id
1 'polypeptide(L)'
;MRKEFIIDGRRFSTVRGFYDEVERVFTCGLHWRIGQNLNAFNDVLRGGFGQHSYGEPIHIKWLFYEKSLRDLGSENVNAITEIILDTNNSGHDCTLELL
;
A
#
# COMPACT_ATOMS: atom_id res chain seq x y z
N MET A 1 -18.52 -5.24 -3.69
CA MET A 1 -17.36 -6.13 -3.47
C MET A 1 -16.12 -5.26 -3.48
N ARG A 2 -15.15 -5.53 -2.60
CA ARG A 2 -13.88 -4.79 -2.57
C ARG A 2 -12.92 -5.40 -3.58
N LYS A 3 -12.16 -4.57 -4.29
CA LYS A 3 -11.09 -5.06 -5.17
C LYS A 3 -9.89 -5.51 -4.34
N GLU A 4 -9.39 -6.71 -4.59
CA GLU A 4 -8.31 -7.27 -3.78
C GLU A 4 -6.93 -6.95 -4.35
N PHE A 5 -6.01 -6.55 -3.48
CA PHE A 5 -4.60 -6.34 -3.77
C PHE A 5 -3.74 -7.09 -2.76
N ILE A 6 -2.55 -7.53 -3.20
CA ILE A 6 -1.62 -8.29 -2.37
C ILE A 6 -0.28 -7.55 -2.33
N ILE A 7 0.13 -7.14 -1.13
CA ILE A 7 1.49 -6.67 -0.84
C ILE A 7 2.28 -7.86 -0.31
N ASP A 8 3.33 -8.28 -1.00
CA ASP A 8 4.13 -9.44 -0.60
C ASP A 8 5.42 -9.01 0.11
N GLY A 9 5.45 -9.13 1.44
CA GLY A 9 6.58 -8.79 2.31
C GLY A 9 7.87 -9.55 2.02
N ARG A 10 7.84 -10.62 1.22
CA ARG A 10 9.06 -11.29 0.73
C ARG A 10 9.80 -10.47 -0.32
N ARG A 11 9.12 -9.54 -1.01
CA ARG A 11 9.66 -8.79 -2.15
C ARG A 11 10.45 -7.55 -1.76
N PHE A 12 10.44 -7.18 -0.48
CA PHE A 12 11.18 -6.02 0.02
C PHE A 12 11.75 -6.27 1.41
N SER A 13 12.82 -5.56 1.73
CA SER A 13 13.44 -5.49 3.06
C SER A 13 13.81 -4.06 3.46
N THR A 14 13.41 -3.08 2.66
CA THR A 14 13.66 -1.65 2.89
C THR A 14 12.40 -0.85 2.54
N VAL A 15 12.26 0.34 3.11
CA VAL A 15 11.12 1.24 2.82
C VAL A 15 11.06 1.60 1.33
N ARG A 16 12.22 1.76 0.69
CA ARG A 16 12.29 1.95 -0.77
C ARG A 16 11.72 0.75 -1.53
N GLY A 17 12.10 -0.47 -1.12
CA GLY A 17 11.57 -1.70 -1.70
C GLY A 17 10.06 -1.86 -1.49
N PHE A 18 9.52 -1.36 -0.38
CA PHE A 18 8.07 -1.30 -0.16
C PHE A 18 7.39 -0.42 -1.23
N TYR A 19 7.92 0.76 -1.54
CA TYR A 19 7.36 1.59 -2.61
C TYR A 19 7.49 0.95 -4.00
N ASP A 20 8.58 0.22 -4.27
CA ASP A 20 8.71 -0.54 -5.52
C ASP A 20 7.63 -1.65 -5.61
N GLU A 21 7.28 -2.28 -4.49
CA GLU A 21 6.17 -3.25 -4.42
C GLU A 21 4.81 -2.58 -4.59
N VAL A 22 4.58 -1.41 -3.98
CA VAL A 22 3.37 -0.61 -4.19
C VAL A 22 3.19 -0.29 -5.68
N GLU A 23 4.25 0.15 -6.37
CA GLU A 23 4.19 0.41 -7.81
C GLU A 23 3.79 -0.84 -8.60
N ARG A 24 4.42 -1.98 -8.27
CA ARG A 24 4.13 -3.26 -8.93
C ARG A 24 2.67 -3.69 -8.74
N VAL A 25 2.09 -3.43 -7.58
CA VAL A 25 0.75 -3.93 -7.19
C VAL A 25 -0.36 -2.99 -7.66
N PHE A 26 -0.20 -1.69 -7.41
CA PHE A 26 -1.29 -0.72 -7.58
C PHE A 26 -1.18 0.13 -8.84
N THR A 27 0.03 0.34 -9.37
CA THR A 27 0.24 1.29 -10.47
C THR A 27 1.01 0.69 -11.65
N CYS A 28 1.08 -0.64 -11.73
CA CYS A 28 1.70 -1.34 -12.84
C CYS A 28 1.08 -0.87 -14.18
N GLY A 29 1.95 -0.53 -15.14
CA GLY A 29 1.55 -0.06 -16.47
C GLY A 29 1.48 1.46 -16.63
N LEU A 30 1.68 2.25 -15.56
CA LEU A 30 1.87 3.69 -15.71
C LEU A 30 3.21 4.00 -16.38
N HIS A 31 3.23 5.01 -17.24
CA HIS A 31 4.45 5.50 -17.91
C HIS A 31 5.38 6.32 -16.99
N TRP A 32 4.97 6.54 -15.74
CA TRP A 32 5.68 7.33 -14.75
C TRP A 32 5.70 6.61 -13.39
N ARG A 33 6.67 6.96 -12.55
CA ARG A 33 6.86 6.40 -11.21
C ARG A 33 6.20 7.27 -10.16
N ILE A 34 5.61 6.66 -9.14
CA ILE A 34 5.02 7.41 -8.02
C ILE A 34 6.12 8.00 -7.14
N GLY A 35 5.78 9.00 -6.33
CA GLY A 35 6.68 9.45 -5.27
C GLY A 35 6.96 8.33 -4.28
N GLN A 36 8.21 8.16 -3.86
CA GLN A 36 8.59 7.18 -2.84
C GLN A 36 8.42 7.78 -1.42
N ASN A 37 7.20 8.16 -1.08
CA ASN A 37 6.84 8.73 0.22
C ASN A 37 5.38 8.41 0.61
N LEU A 38 5.03 8.64 1.88
CA LEU A 38 3.73 8.30 2.44
C LEU A 38 2.56 9.08 1.83
N ASN A 39 2.76 10.31 1.38
CA ASN A 39 1.70 11.10 0.71
C ASN A 39 1.35 10.49 -0.64
N ALA A 40 2.36 10.12 -1.43
CA ALA A 40 2.14 9.44 -2.70
C ALA A 40 1.52 8.05 -2.51
N PHE A 41 1.91 7.31 -1.46
CA PHE A 41 1.23 6.07 -1.11
C PHE A 41 -0.25 6.30 -0.76
N ASN A 42 -0.57 7.35 0.00
CA ASN A 42 -1.95 7.70 0.30
C ASN A 42 -2.77 8.02 -0.97
N ASP A 43 -2.18 8.74 -1.92
CA ASP A 43 -2.83 9.04 -3.21
C ASP A 43 -3.08 7.77 -4.04
N VAL A 44 -2.15 6.80 -3.99
CA VAL A 44 -2.35 5.49 -4.63
C VAL A 44 -3.59 4.79 -4.06
N LEU A 45 -3.79 4.82 -2.73
CA LEU A 45 -4.94 4.17 -2.09
C LEU A 45 -6.28 4.84 -2.41
N ARG A 46 -6.29 6.14 -2.72
CA ARG A 46 -7.49 6.84 -3.25
C ARG A 46 -7.85 6.41 -4.66
N GLY A 47 -6.87 5.96 -5.44
CA GLY A 47 -7.05 5.49 -6.80
C GLY A 47 -7.32 6.60 -7.81
N GLY A 48 -7.86 6.22 -8.97
CA GLY A 48 -8.05 7.11 -10.11
C GLY A 48 -6.86 7.11 -11.07
N PHE A 49 -5.83 6.35 -10.75
CA PHE A 49 -4.74 5.98 -11.62
C PHE A 49 -4.28 4.55 -11.30
N GLY A 50 -3.68 3.88 -12.27
CA GLY A 50 -3.20 2.51 -12.09
C GLY A 50 -4.33 1.48 -12.12
N GLN A 51 -4.39 0.64 -11.09
CA GLN A 51 -5.14 -0.60 -11.11
C GLN A 51 -6.54 -0.50 -10.50
N HIS A 52 -6.96 0.61 -9.90
CA HIS A 52 -8.35 0.79 -9.42
C HIS A 52 -8.87 2.21 -9.63
N SER A 53 -10.20 2.32 -9.71
CA SER A 53 -10.88 3.59 -9.95
C SER A 53 -10.81 4.49 -8.71
N TYR A 54 -11.00 5.79 -8.91
CA TYR A 54 -11.03 6.76 -7.82
C TYR A 54 -12.18 6.42 -6.85
N GLY A 55 -11.87 6.29 -5.56
CA GLY A 55 -12.83 5.95 -4.51
C GLY A 55 -13.36 4.51 -4.58
N GLU A 56 -12.79 3.64 -5.43
CA GLU A 56 -13.15 2.22 -5.47
C GLU A 56 -12.74 1.55 -4.15
N PRO A 57 -13.65 0.89 -3.41
CA PRO A 57 -13.30 0.20 -2.18
C PRO A 57 -12.33 -0.96 -2.46
N ILE A 58 -11.22 -0.99 -1.73
CA ILE A 58 -10.21 -2.04 -1.89
C ILE A 58 -9.98 -2.82 -0.59
N HIS A 59 -9.45 -4.03 -0.75
CA HIS A 59 -9.03 -4.90 0.32
C HIS A 59 -7.57 -5.29 0.09
N ILE A 60 -6.70 -4.99 1.05
CA ILE A 60 -5.27 -5.24 0.96
C ILE A 60 -4.92 -6.42 1.86
N LYS A 61 -4.28 -7.43 1.26
CA LYS A 61 -3.65 -8.53 1.98
C LYS A 61 -2.15 -8.28 2.05
N TRP A 62 -1.60 -8.18 3.24
CA TRP A 62 -0.16 -8.01 3.45
C TRP A 62 0.43 -9.36 3.87
N LEU A 63 1.02 -10.08 2.91
CA LEU A 63 1.68 -11.36 3.17
C LEU A 63 3.05 -11.16 3.79
N PHE A 64 3.45 -12.07 4.68
CA PHE A 64 4.73 -12.03 5.39
C PHE A 64 4.90 -10.72 6.17
N TYR A 65 3.81 -10.24 6.78
CA TYR A 65 3.79 -9.01 7.56
C TYR A 65 4.87 -9.00 8.65
N GLU A 66 5.03 -10.10 9.38
CA GLU A 66 6.05 -10.23 10.43
C GLU A 66 7.48 -10.05 9.93
N LYS A 67 7.75 -10.43 8.67
CA LYS A 67 9.05 -10.16 8.04
C LYS A 67 9.18 -8.67 7.74
N SER A 68 8.16 -8.05 7.17
CA SER A 68 8.15 -6.60 6.92
C SER A 68 8.34 -5.80 8.21
N LEU A 69 7.74 -6.23 9.32
CA LEU A 69 7.91 -5.62 10.64
C LEU A 69 9.36 -5.68 11.12
N ARG A 70 10.03 -6.84 10.98
CA ARG A 70 11.45 -6.99 11.33
C ARG A 70 12.37 -6.15 10.45
N ASP A 71 12.10 -6.12 9.15
CA ASP A 71 12.99 -5.47 8.17
C ASP A 71 12.84 -3.95 8.14
N LEU A 72 11.59 -3.44 8.27
CA LEU A 72 11.30 -2.00 8.17
C LEU A 72 11.25 -1.31 9.53
N GLY A 73 11.07 -2.06 10.61
CA GLY A 73 10.82 -1.53 11.94
C GLY A 73 9.36 -1.10 12.16
N SER A 74 8.94 -1.09 13.42
CA SER A 74 7.56 -0.81 13.83
C SER A 74 7.08 0.58 13.44
N GLU A 75 7.94 1.61 13.51
CA GLU A 75 7.56 2.99 13.14
C GLU A 75 7.07 3.07 11.70
N ASN A 76 7.84 2.52 10.75
CA ASN A 76 7.49 2.55 9.34
C ASN A 76 6.23 1.72 9.05
N VAL A 77 6.14 0.52 9.62
CA VAL A 77 5.00 -0.37 9.41
C VAL A 77 3.72 0.25 10.00
N ASN A 78 3.78 0.79 11.21
CA ASN A 78 2.64 1.45 11.84
C ASN A 78 2.13 2.60 10.97
N ALA A 79 3.01 3.49 10.50
CA ALA A 79 2.64 4.60 9.62
C ALA A 79 1.96 4.11 8.32
N ILE A 80 2.47 3.04 7.70
CA ILE A 80 1.85 2.44 6.51
C ILE A 80 0.47 1.87 6.85
N THR A 81 0.33 1.14 7.96
CA THR A 81 -0.96 0.55 8.37
C THR A 81 -1.99 1.62 8.74
N GLU A 82 -1.58 2.70 9.41
CA GLU A 82 -2.46 3.83 9.74
C GLU A 82 -3.00 4.50 8.48
N ILE A 83 -2.14 4.68 7.46
CA ILE A 83 -2.57 5.18 6.15
C ILE A 83 -3.55 4.20 5.50
N ILE A 84 -3.25 2.90 5.45
CA ILE A 84 -4.18 1.92 4.88
C ILE A 84 -5.53 1.94 5.60
N LEU A 85 -5.54 2.05 6.93
CA LEU A 85 -6.76 2.05 7.73
C LEU A 85 -7.48 3.40 7.74
N ASP A 86 -6.95 4.39 7.03
CA ASP A 86 -7.48 5.76 6.90
C ASP A 86 -7.82 6.41 8.25
N THR A 87 -6.95 6.27 9.25
CA THR A 87 -7.23 6.75 10.63
C THR A 87 -7.42 8.26 10.72
N ASN A 88 -6.93 9.01 9.74
CA ASN A 88 -7.10 10.45 9.59
C ASN A 88 -8.25 10.84 8.63
N ASN A 89 -9.04 9.87 8.16
CA ASN A 89 -10.21 10.05 7.30
C ASN A 89 -9.91 10.86 6.03
N SER A 90 -8.82 10.48 5.37
CA SER A 90 -8.27 11.13 4.19
C SER A 90 -8.97 10.75 2.88
N GLY A 91 -9.92 9.81 2.93
CA GLY A 91 -10.97 9.66 1.92
C GLY A 91 -10.87 8.43 1.03
N HIS A 92 -10.09 7.41 1.41
CA HIS A 92 -10.08 6.11 0.72
C HIS A 92 -10.77 5.03 1.56
N ASP A 93 -11.42 4.09 0.90
CA ASP A 93 -12.12 2.97 1.55
C ASP A 93 -11.30 1.68 1.43
N CYS A 94 -10.36 1.50 2.35
CA CYS A 94 -9.46 0.35 2.39
C CYS A 94 -9.74 -0.53 3.61
N THR A 95 -9.57 -1.84 3.46
CA THR A 95 -9.44 -2.77 4.59
C THR A 95 -8.11 -3.51 4.49
N LEU A 96 -7.57 -3.93 5.63
CA LEU A 96 -6.26 -4.59 5.74
C LEU A 96 -6.39 -5.96 6.41
N GLU A 97 -5.82 -6.98 5.78
CA GLU A 97 -5.60 -8.31 6.33
C GLU A 97 -4.10 -8.56 6.43
N LEU A 98 -3.59 -8.89 7.62
CA LEU A 98 -2.18 -9.17 7.87
C LEU A 98 -1.96 -10.69 7.90
N LEU A 99 -1.03 -11.18 7.07
CA LEU A 99 -0.77 -12.61 6.82
C LEU A 99 0.73 -12.95 6.88
#